data_AF-A0A349DTF0-F1
#
_entry.id   AF-A0A349DTF0-F1
#
_cell.length_a   1.000
_cell.length_b   1.000
_cell.length_c   1.000
_cell.angle_alpha   90.00
_cell.angle_beta   90.00
_cell.angle_gamma   90.00
#
_symmetry.space_group_name_H-M   'P 1'
#
loop_
_entity.id
_entity.type
_entity.pdbx_description
1 polymer ?
#
loop_
_entity_poly.entity_id
_entity_poly.type
_entity_poly.pdbx_seq_one_letter_code
_entity_poly.pdbx_strand_id
1 'polypeptide(L)' 'MGNFLKNNDQLADTMQTHLIDDLDAYGIWNDDYHAFYEKRVNAISQQLASFIIVQETEGEQEQYEDVEEEVVE' A
#
# COMPACT_ATOMS: atom_id res chain seq x y z
N MET A 1 19.54 4.71 16.02
CA MET A 1 19.40 4.08 14.68
C MET A 1 20.53 3.13 14.31
N GLY A 2 21.80 3.54 14.29
CA GLY A 2 22.89 2.71 13.71
C GLY A 2 23.08 1.30 14.29
N ASN A 3 22.84 1.08 15.59
CA ASN A 3 22.94 -0.26 16.19
C ASN A 3 21.70 -1.13 15.93
N PHE A 4 20.53 -0.53 15.68
CA PHE A 4 19.30 -1.28 15.36
C PHE A 4 19.40 -1.90 13.96
N LEU A 5 19.91 -1.13 13.00
CA LEU A 5 20.22 -1.58 11.64
C LEU A 5 21.23 -2.74 11.62
N LYS A 6 22.34 -2.60 12.34
CA LYS A 6 23.45 -3.57 12.33
C LYS A 6 23.13 -4.91 12.99
N ASN A 7 22.14 -4.95 13.86
CA ASN A 7 21.78 -6.15 14.63
C ASN A 7 20.52 -6.84 14.08
N ASN A 8 19.93 -6.31 13.01
CA ASN A 8 18.69 -6.84 12.44
C ASN A 8 18.92 -7.20 10.97
N ASP A 9 19.51 -8.37 10.77
CA ASP A 9 19.85 -8.90 9.45
C ASP A 9 18.60 -9.14 8.58
N GLN A 10 17.43 -9.31 9.19
CA GLN A 10 16.15 -9.56 8.51
C GLN A 10 15.29 -8.31 8.31
N LEU A 11 15.82 -7.12 8.65
CA LEU A 11 15.03 -5.90 8.57
C LEU A 11 14.56 -5.62 7.14
N ALA A 12 15.48 -5.71 6.17
CA ALA A 12 15.16 -5.46 4.76
C ALA A 12 14.05 -6.41 4.27
N ASP A 13 14.23 -7.70 4.50
CA ASP A 13 13.27 -8.74 4.10
C ASP A 13 11.89 -8.52 4.75
N THR A 14 11.87 -8.15 6.04
CA THR A 14 10.63 -7.88 6.76
C THR A 14 9.92 -6.63 6.25
N MET A 15 10.67 -5.60 5.86
CA MET A 15 10.10 -4.35 5.35
C MET A 15 9.49 -4.54 3.96
N GLN A 16 10.08 -5.43 3.15
CA GLN A 16 9.52 -5.80 1.85
C GLN A 16 8.11 -6.39 1.95
N THR A 17 7.80 -7.19 2.98
CA THR A 17 6.43 -7.71 3.19
C THR A 17 5.40 -6.63 3.51
N HIS A 18 5.85 -5.44 3.88
CA HIS A 18 5.02 -4.27 4.17
C HIS A 18 4.98 -3.27 3.00
N LEU A 19 5.44 -3.70 1.80
CA LEU A 19 5.54 -2.89 0.58
C LEU A 19 6.49 -1.69 0.76
N ILE A 20 7.58 -1.92 1.49
CA ILE A 20 8.68 -0.97 1.69
C ILE A 20 9.92 -1.57 1.02
N ASP A 21 10.09 -1.26 -0.26
CA ASP A 21 11.10 -1.90 -1.11
C ASP A 21 12.47 -1.22 -1.00
N ASP A 22 12.48 0.08 -0.68
CA ASP A 22 13.67 0.90 -0.54
C ASP A 22 13.61 1.67 0.79
N LEU A 23 14.31 1.13 1.80
CA LEU A 23 14.40 1.71 3.14
C LEU A 23 14.96 3.13 3.14
N ASP A 24 15.85 3.47 2.20
CA ASP A 24 16.49 4.78 2.12
C ASP A 24 15.59 5.81 1.43
N ALA A 25 14.78 5.39 0.45
CA ALA A 25 13.87 6.27 -0.28
C ALA A 25 12.52 6.53 0.44
N TYR A 26 12.11 5.68 1.38
CA TYR A 26 10.81 5.79 2.07
C TYR A 26 10.81 6.80 3.23
N GLY A 27 11.91 7.49 3.51
CA GLY A 27 11.92 8.54 4.54
C GLY A 27 11.89 8.05 5.99
N ILE A 28 11.92 6.73 6.22
CA ILE A 28 11.78 6.08 7.54
C ILE A 28 12.93 6.46 8.49
N TRP A 29 14.13 6.71 7.95
CA TRP A 29 15.29 7.07 8.75
C TRP A 29 15.30 8.52 9.24
N ASN A 30 14.58 9.40 8.54
CA ASN A 30 14.60 10.84 8.76
C ASN A 30 13.25 11.38 9.26
N ASP A 31 12.32 10.49 9.63
CA ASP A 31 10.96 10.84 10.04
C ASP A 31 10.20 11.66 8.97
N ASP A 32 10.48 11.39 7.69
CA ASP A 32 9.80 12.03 6.58
C ASP A 32 8.51 11.28 6.25
N TYR A 33 7.45 11.65 6.97
CA TYR A 33 6.12 11.08 6.79
C TYR A 33 5.58 11.28 5.36
N HIS A 34 5.91 12.39 4.70
CA HIS A 34 5.38 12.67 3.36
C HIS A 34 5.98 11.71 2.35
N ALA A 35 7.31 11.52 2.37
CA ALA A 35 7.99 10.53 1.54
C ALA A 35 7.47 9.11 1.81
N PHE A 36 7.30 8.75 3.09
CA PHE A 36 6.76 7.44 3.47
C PHE A 36 5.35 7.21 2.90
N TYR A 37 4.45 8.18 3.10
CA TYR A 37 3.06 8.10 2.66
C TYR A 37 2.97 7.94 1.14
N GLU A 38 3.60 8.83 0.38
CA GLU A 38 3.55 8.82 -1.07
C GLU A 38 4.11 7.51 -1.65
N LYS A 39 5.28 7.07 -1.18
CA LYS A 39 5.91 5.84 -1.67
C LYS A 39 5.06 4.62 -1.36
N ARG A 40 4.53 4.52 -0.14
CA ARG A 40 3.75 3.36 0.29
C ARG A 40 2.37 3.31 -0.37
N VAL A 41 1.69 4.44 -0.54
CA VAL A 41 0.43 4.50 -1.30
C VAL A 41 0.66 4.02 -2.73
N ASN A 42 1.71 4.49 -3.39
CA ASN A 42 2.05 4.03 -4.74
C ASN A 42 2.29 2.51 -4.81
N ALA A 43 3.04 1.95 -3.86
CA ALA A 43 3.30 0.51 -3.81
C ALA A 43 2.01 -0.31 -3.59
N ILE A 44 1.13 0.16 -2.68
CA ILE A 44 -0.19 -0.46 -2.45
C ILE A 44 -1.04 -0.40 -3.72
N SER A 45 -1.12 0.76 -4.38
CA SER A 45 -1.90 0.93 -5.62
C SER A 45 -1.40 0.02 -6.74
N GLN A 46 -0.09 -0.15 -6.89
CA GLN A 46 0.50 -1.06 -7.87
C GLN A 46 0.15 -2.52 -7.55
N GLN A 47 0.26 -2.91 -6.27
CA GLN A 47 -0.10 -4.25 -5.83
C GLN A 47 -1.58 -4.55 -6.09
N LEU A 48 -2.48 -3.61 -5.76
CA LEU A 48 -3.91 -3.73 -6.05
C LEU A 48 -4.16 -3.81 -7.56
N ALA A 49 -3.53 -2.96 -8.36
CA ALA A 49 -3.66 -2.98 -9.81
C ALA A 49 -3.23 -4.32 -10.43
N SER A 50 -2.22 -5.00 -9.85
CA SER A 50 -1.79 -6.32 -10.31
C SER A 50 -2.86 -7.41 -10.15
N PHE A 51 -3.82 -7.23 -9.24
CA PHE A 51 -4.95 -8.13 -9.07
C PHE A 51 -6.13 -7.80 -9.98
N ILE A 52 -6.15 -6.60 -10.57
CA ILE A 52 -7.24 -6.17 -11.45
C ILE A 52 -7.03 -6.78 -12.84
N ILE A 53 -7.95 -7.66 -13.24
CA ILE A 53 -8.02 -8.14 -14.62
C ILE A 53 -8.74 -7.07 -15.44
N VAL A 54 -7.98 -6.31 -16.22
CA VAL A 54 -8.52 -5.24 -17.08
C VAL A 54 -9.56 -5.82 -18.05
N GLN A 55 -10.74 -5.22 -18.07
CA GLN A 55 -11.82 -5.56 -18.99
C GLN A 55 -11.96 -4.42 -20.01
N GLU A 56 -11.96 -4.75 -21.30
CA GLU A 56 -12.39 -3.82 -22.34
C GLU A 56 -13.91 -3.92 -22.45
N THR A 57 -14.64 -3.07 -21.72
CA THR A 57 -16.10 -3.00 -21.83
C THR A 57 -16.51 -1.83 -22.72
N GLU A 58 -17.21 -2.12 -23.81
CA GLU A 58 -17.97 -1.13 -24.57
C GLU A 58 -19.35 -0.94 -23.93
N GLY A 59 -19.43 -0.23 -22.79
CA GLY A 59 -20.69 0.02 -22.09
C GLY A 59 -20.55 0.74 -20.76
N GLU A 60 -21.65 1.35 -20.29
CA GLU A 60 -21.74 1.92 -18.94
C GLU A 60 -21.66 0.80 -17.89
N GLN A 61 -20.81 0.97 -16.88
CA GLN A 61 -20.67 0.00 -15.80
C GLN A 61 -21.85 0.10 -14.82
N GLU A 62 -22.28 -1.03 -14.27
CA GLU A 62 -23.29 -1.06 -13.20
C GLU A 62 -22.76 -0.28 -11.99
N GLN A 63 -23.46 0.78 -11.60
CA GLN A 63 -23.17 1.52 -10.37
C GLN A 63 -23.88 0.84 -9.22
N TYR A 64 -23.10 0.31 -8.29
CA TYR A 64 -23.62 -0.16 -7.01
C TYR A 64 -23.58 0.99 -6.03
N GLU A 65 -24.73 1.37 -5.49
CA GLU A 65 -24.81 2.26 -4.34
C GLU A 65 -24.83 1.41 -3.07
N ASP A 66 -24.00 1.78 -2.09
CA ASP A 66 -24.10 1.22 -0.75
C ASP A 66 -25.46 1.61 -0.18
N VAL A 67 -26.39 0.66 -0.10
CA VAL A 67 -27.68 0.84 0.56
C VAL A 67 -27.54 0.48 2.04
N GLU A 68 -27.94 1.40 2.92
CA GLU A 68 -28.02 1.10 4.35
C GLU A 68 -29.07 -0.01 4.57
N GLU A 69 -28.74 -0.99 5.40
CA GLU A 69 -29.66 -2.07 5.77
C GLU A 69 -30.80 -1.49 6.62
N GLU A 70 -32.05 -1.61 6.15
CA GLU A 70 -33.21 -1.21 6.96
C GLU A 70 -33.32 -2.12 8.19
N VAL A 71 -33.15 -1.53 9.37
CA VAL A 71 -33.36 -2.23 10.64
C VAL A 71 -34.87 -2.48 10.78
N VAL A 72 -35.31 -3.71 10.56
CA VAL A 72 -36.71 -4.11 10.76
C VAL A 72 -36.96 -4.28 12.26
N GLU A 73 -37.73 -3.38 12.87
CA GLU A 73 -38.22 -3.48 14.27
C GLU A 73 -39.29 -4.56 14.48
#